data_AF-A0A2N3G2N1-F1
#
_entry.id   AF-A0A2N3G2N1-F1
#
_cell.length_a   1.000
_cell.length_b   1.000
_cell.length_c   1.000
_cell.angle_alpha   90.00
_cell.angle_beta   90.00
_cell.angle_gamma   90.00
#
_symmetry.space_group_name_H-M   'P 1'
#
loop_
_entity.id
_entity.type
_entity.pdbx_description
1 polymer ?
#
loop_
_entity_poly.entity_id
_entity_poly.type
_entity_poly.pdbx_seq_one_letter_code
_entity_poly.pdbx_strand_id
1 'polypeptide(L)'
;MRKSIFASVAAGTLLAAGIAAPTFAVEEGMTELSVLHGIPDLTVDVYVNGELTLDDFAPGDLAGPLSLEPGTYTVAITAADAADDSSPVLGPIDLPLEAGMSYTAVAHLLADGTPTASLFTNDISETADGEGRLTVRHAAAAPAVDIWVNGAVLFPGLENPNEVMGDVPADTYEAAVSLAGTETVVLGPADVSIEAGVNTIVYAWGSAEAGNLALAVQTVATMQPAPVMEEPAPVETEEPVVDDVVEDEDGGANTALIIAIIAALAAAAIIATVVAKRRKK
;
A
#
# COMPACT_ATOMS: atom_id res chain seq x y z
N MET A 1 15.19 -31.02 -41.27
CA MET A 1 15.81 -31.61 -40.08
C MET A 1 17.26 -31.16 -39.98
N ARG A 2 17.55 -30.15 -39.14
CA ARG A 2 18.90 -29.85 -38.67
C ARG A 2 18.78 -29.45 -37.21
N LYS A 3 19.26 -30.34 -36.34
CA LYS A 3 19.33 -30.16 -34.89
C LYS A 3 20.60 -29.37 -34.57
N SER A 4 20.50 -28.36 -33.73
CA SER A 4 21.65 -27.77 -33.04
C SER A 4 21.30 -27.63 -31.56
N ILE A 5 22.02 -28.40 -30.76
CA ILE A 5 22.07 -28.36 -29.31
C ILE A 5 23.10 -27.29 -28.95
N PHE A 6 22.75 -26.33 -28.11
CA PHE A 6 23.72 -25.60 -27.30
C PHE A 6 23.22 -25.57 -25.86
N ALA A 7 23.99 -26.26 -25.02
CA ALA A 7 23.91 -26.21 -23.58
C ALA A 7 24.96 -25.21 -23.05
N SER A 8 24.73 -24.81 -21.81
CA SER A 8 25.70 -24.37 -20.77
C SER A 8 25.89 -22.87 -20.48
N VAL A 9 25.36 -22.52 -19.29
CA VAL A 9 26.04 -21.98 -18.09
C VAL A 9 26.29 -20.47 -17.95
N ALA A 10 25.46 -19.90 -17.07
CA ALA A 10 25.73 -18.99 -15.94
C ALA A 10 26.47 -17.66 -16.15
N ALA A 11 25.78 -16.58 -15.78
CA ALA A 11 26.31 -15.57 -14.86
C ALA A 11 25.13 -14.92 -14.14
N GLY A 12 25.08 -15.08 -12.81
CA GLY A 12 24.11 -14.40 -11.97
C GLY A 12 24.44 -12.91 -11.90
N THR A 13 23.41 -12.10 -12.14
CA THR A 13 23.32 -10.74 -11.60
C THR A 13 22.18 -10.77 -10.61
N LEU A 14 22.52 -10.88 -9.33
CA LEU A 14 21.68 -10.34 -8.27
C LEU A 14 21.54 -8.84 -8.58
N LEU A 15 20.37 -8.42 -9.08
CA LEU A 15 19.96 -7.03 -8.90
C LEU A 15 19.80 -6.85 -7.39
N ALA A 16 20.74 -6.13 -6.79
CA ALA A 16 20.49 -5.49 -5.52
C ALA A 16 19.40 -4.44 -5.77
N ALA A 17 18.14 -4.83 -5.60
CA ALA A 17 17.08 -3.88 -5.34
C ALA A 17 17.47 -3.18 -4.03
N GLY A 18 17.92 -1.93 -4.14
CA GLY A 18 18.14 -1.09 -2.98
C GLY A 18 16.82 -1.04 -2.22
N ILE A 19 16.82 -1.58 -1.00
CA ILE A 19 15.73 -1.39 -0.06
C ILE A 19 15.74 0.12 0.23
N ALA A 20 14.88 0.87 -0.45
CA ALA A 20 14.52 2.19 0.01
C ALA A 20 13.81 1.96 1.34
N ALA A 21 14.46 2.30 2.44
CA ALA A 21 13.79 2.34 3.73
C ALA A 21 12.56 3.25 3.58
N PRO A 22 11.41 2.90 4.17
CA PRO A 22 10.25 3.78 4.13
C PRO A 22 10.65 5.13 4.72
N THR A 23 10.41 6.20 3.94
CA THR A 23 10.56 7.56 4.45
C THR A 23 9.51 7.77 5.52
N PHE A 24 9.96 8.07 6.74
CA PHE A 24 9.09 8.14 7.91
C PHE A 24 8.35 9.47 7.93
N ALA A 25 7.01 9.39 7.85
CA ALA A 25 6.03 10.47 8.00
C ALA A 25 6.17 11.66 7.03
N VAL A 26 5.03 12.19 6.59
CA VAL A 26 4.98 13.45 5.82
C VAL A 26 5.65 14.55 6.65
N GLU A 27 6.63 15.25 6.07
CA GLU A 27 7.34 16.35 6.75
C GLU A 27 6.33 17.39 7.27
N GLU A 28 6.59 17.92 8.47
CA GLU A 28 5.66 18.87 9.11
C GLU A 28 5.42 20.09 8.21
N GLY A 29 4.15 20.33 7.86
CA GLY A 29 3.74 21.43 6.99
C GLY A 29 3.82 21.15 5.49
N MET A 30 4.38 20.02 5.07
CA MET A 30 4.47 19.59 3.67
C MET A 30 3.35 18.61 3.32
N THR A 31 3.23 18.25 2.06
CA THR A 31 2.35 17.19 1.56
C THR A 31 3.11 16.27 0.60
N GLU A 32 2.77 14.99 0.59
CA GLU A 32 3.37 14.03 -0.33
C GLU A 32 2.46 13.75 -1.51
N LEU A 33 3.02 13.75 -2.72
CA LEU A 33 2.33 13.32 -3.93
C LEU A 33 3.10 12.23 -4.65
N SER A 34 2.45 11.10 -4.86
CA SER A 34 2.87 10.08 -5.82
C SER A 34 1.98 10.12 -7.07
N VAL A 35 2.48 9.60 -8.19
CA VAL A 35 1.75 9.53 -9.45
C VAL A 35 1.83 8.13 -10.01
N LEU A 36 0.69 7.59 -10.47
CA LEU A 36 0.60 6.32 -11.18
C LEU A 36 0.01 6.55 -12.57
N HIS A 37 0.64 5.97 -13.58
CA HIS A 37 0.08 5.92 -14.93
C HIS A 37 -0.59 4.58 -15.21
N GLY A 38 -1.91 4.58 -15.29
CA GLY A 38 -2.75 3.41 -15.47
C GLY A 38 -3.54 3.39 -16.79
N ILE A 39 -3.12 4.16 -17.80
CA ILE A 39 -3.72 4.12 -19.15
C ILE A 39 -2.82 3.27 -20.06
N PRO A 40 -3.27 2.09 -20.50
CA PRO A 40 -2.47 1.22 -21.36
C PRO A 40 -2.10 1.85 -22.70
N ASP A 41 -1.00 1.36 -23.29
CA ASP A 41 -0.57 1.64 -24.67
C ASP A 41 -0.36 3.13 -24.99
N LEU A 42 -0.11 3.94 -23.96
CA LEU A 42 0.07 5.38 -24.08
C LEU A 42 1.24 5.85 -23.21
N THR A 43 2.41 6.13 -23.78
CA THR A 43 3.46 6.87 -23.06
C THR A 43 3.11 8.36 -23.03
N VAL A 44 3.32 9.02 -21.89
CA VAL A 44 2.87 10.39 -21.68
C VAL A 44 3.93 11.27 -21.05
N ASP A 45 3.82 12.57 -21.32
CA ASP A 45 4.56 13.60 -20.60
C ASP A 45 3.62 14.31 -19.62
N VAL A 46 4.10 14.55 -18.40
CA VAL A 46 3.34 15.17 -17.32
C VAL A 46 3.87 16.55 -17.03
N TYR A 47 2.99 17.54 -17.20
CA TYR A 47 3.26 18.94 -16.92
C TYR A 47 2.57 19.35 -15.62
N VAL A 48 3.30 20.05 -14.76
CA VAL A 48 2.79 20.61 -13.50
C VAL A 48 2.98 22.12 -13.54
N ASN A 49 1.89 22.86 -13.38
CA ASN A 49 1.86 24.32 -13.50
C ASN A 49 2.49 24.84 -14.81
N GLY A 50 2.35 24.06 -15.89
CA GLY A 50 2.91 24.37 -17.22
C GLY A 50 4.38 23.97 -17.42
N GLU A 51 5.03 23.36 -16.45
CA GLU A 51 6.42 22.88 -16.54
C GLU A 51 6.48 21.36 -16.70
N LEU A 52 7.25 20.89 -17.68
CA LEU A 52 7.49 19.46 -17.91
C LEU A 52 8.19 18.85 -16.69
N THR A 53 7.52 17.93 -16.00
CA THR A 53 7.99 17.35 -14.73
C THR A 53 8.35 15.89 -14.87
N LEU A 54 7.54 15.11 -15.60
CA LEU A 54 7.85 13.72 -15.96
C LEU A 54 7.83 13.60 -17.48
N ASP A 55 8.88 13.01 -18.02
CA ASP A 55 9.11 12.81 -19.45
C ASP A 55 9.07 11.32 -19.74
N ASP A 56 8.42 10.91 -20.83
CA ASP A 56 8.28 9.50 -21.25
C ASP A 56 7.72 8.55 -20.16
N PHE A 57 6.74 9.01 -19.38
CA PHE A 57 6.15 8.22 -18.29
C PHE A 57 5.31 7.07 -18.86
N ALA A 58 5.69 5.82 -18.56
CA ALA A 58 5.12 4.65 -19.20
C ALA A 58 3.94 4.04 -18.41
N PRO A 59 3.00 3.34 -19.07
CA PRO A 59 1.91 2.65 -18.38
C PRO A 59 2.43 1.63 -17.35
N GLY A 60 1.91 1.71 -16.13
CA GLY A 60 2.30 0.91 -14.98
C GLY A 60 3.36 1.57 -14.10
N ASP A 61 4.01 2.63 -14.57
CA ASP A 61 5.02 3.33 -13.78
C ASP A 61 4.39 4.08 -12.62
N LEU A 62 5.07 4.04 -11.48
CA LEU A 62 4.74 4.75 -10.26
C LEU A 62 5.93 5.64 -9.88
N ALA A 63 5.69 6.95 -9.76
CA ALA A 63 6.67 7.94 -9.40
C ALA A 63 6.34 8.61 -8.05
N GLY A 64 7.37 9.09 -7.35
CA GLY A 64 7.26 9.75 -6.05
C GLY A 64 7.61 8.84 -4.86
N PRO A 65 7.25 9.25 -3.63
CA PRO A 65 6.55 10.50 -3.31
C PRO A 65 7.44 11.73 -3.49
N LEU A 66 6.84 12.84 -3.93
CA LEU A 66 7.44 14.17 -3.92
C LEU A 66 6.93 14.92 -2.69
N SER A 67 7.83 15.50 -1.90
CA SER A 67 7.49 16.44 -0.83
C SER A 67 7.23 17.82 -1.45
N LEU A 68 6.02 18.35 -1.26
CA LEU A 68 5.51 19.57 -1.87
C LEU A 68 4.96 20.52 -0.80
N GLU A 69 4.99 21.82 -1.10
CA GLU A 69 4.23 22.78 -0.31
C GLU A 69 2.73 22.58 -0.54
N PRO A 70 1.87 22.74 0.50
CA PRO A 70 0.43 22.65 0.34
C PRO A 70 -0.07 23.75 -0.60
N GLY A 71 -1.02 23.40 -1.47
CA GLY A 71 -1.47 24.29 -2.53
C GLY A 71 -2.30 23.58 -3.58
N THR A 72 -2.68 24.30 -4.62
CA THR A 72 -3.32 23.70 -5.80
C THR A 72 -2.32 23.66 -6.93
N TYR A 73 -2.10 22.45 -7.45
CA TYR A 73 -1.22 22.21 -8.60
C TYR A 73 -2.07 21.86 -9.81
N THR A 74 -1.86 22.54 -10.93
CA THR A 74 -2.56 22.22 -12.18
C THR A 74 -1.72 21.22 -12.96
N VAL A 75 -2.29 20.06 -13.28
CA VAL A 75 -1.60 18.99 -14.01
C VAL A 75 -2.22 18.82 -15.39
N ALA A 76 -1.38 18.77 -16.40
CA ALA A 76 -1.74 18.43 -17.77
C ALA A 76 -0.90 17.22 -18.23
N ILE A 77 -1.55 16.26 -18.87
CA ILE A 77 -0.90 15.06 -19.39
C ILE A 77 -1.03 15.12 -20.91
N THR A 78 0.08 14.96 -21.61
CA THR A 78 0.17 15.02 -23.07
C THR A 78 0.66 13.68 -23.62
N ALA A 79 0.58 13.50 -24.94
CA ALA A 79 1.29 12.38 -25.57
C ALA A 79 2.80 12.63 -25.47
N ALA A 80 3.59 11.56 -25.38
CA ALA A 80 5.05 11.66 -25.45
C ALA A 80 5.52 12.51 -26.64
N ASP A 81 6.59 13.27 -26.45
CA ASP A 81 7.20 14.17 -27.43
C ASP A 81 6.30 15.36 -27.85
N ALA A 82 5.27 15.71 -27.06
CA ALA A 82 4.50 16.92 -27.31
C ALA A 82 5.40 18.17 -27.23
N ALA A 83 5.16 19.14 -28.12
CA ALA A 83 5.95 20.37 -28.12
C ALA A 83 5.74 21.22 -26.85
N ASP A 84 4.51 21.17 -26.31
CA ASP A 84 4.05 21.85 -25.09
C ASP A 84 2.73 21.24 -24.59
N ASP A 85 2.19 21.79 -23.50
CA ASP A 85 0.95 21.36 -22.85
C ASP A 85 -0.33 21.97 -23.45
N SER A 86 -0.26 22.61 -24.63
CA SER A 86 -1.41 23.32 -25.22
C SER A 86 -2.53 22.40 -25.72
N SER A 87 -2.24 21.10 -25.91
CA SER A 87 -3.19 20.08 -26.40
C SER A 87 -3.08 18.79 -25.58
N PRO A 88 -3.47 18.82 -24.29
CA PRO A 88 -3.33 17.66 -23.42
C PRO A 88 -4.29 16.55 -23.81
N VAL A 89 -3.83 15.30 -23.67
CA VAL A 89 -4.69 14.11 -23.79
C VAL A 89 -5.59 13.97 -22.57
N LEU A 90 -5.17 14.51 -21.42
CA LEU A 90 -5.92 14.54 -20.18
C LEU A 90 -5.59 15.81 -19.38
N GLY A 91 -6.64 16.56 -19.00
CA GLY A 91 -6.53 17.79 -18.23
C GLY A 91 -6.71 19.07 -19.07
N PRO A 92 -6.36 20.24 -18.50
CA PRO A 92 -5.76 20.44 -17.18
C PRO A 92 -6.67 20.01 -16.02
N ILE A 93 -6.08 19.53 -14.93
CA ILE A 93 -6.77 19.07 -13.72
C ILE A 93 -6.13 19.74 -12.51
N ASP A 94 -6.95 20.36 -11.66
CA ASP A 94 -6.47 20.95 -10.42
C ASP A 94 -6.42 19.91 -9.30
N LEU A 95 -5.25 19.76 -8.69
CA LEU A 95 -4.99 18.90 -7.55
C LEU A 95 -4.83 19.74 -6.29
N PRO A 96 -5.87 19.84 -5.43
CA PRO A 96 -5.75 20.47 -4.13
C PRO A 96 -4.99 19.54 -3.18
N LEU A 97 -3.84 19.98 -2.69
CA LEU A 97 -3.01 19.25 -1.75
C LEU A 97 -2.98 20.02 -0.42
N GLU A 98 -3.35 19.31 0.65
CA GLU A 98 -3.41 19.85 2.00
C GLU A 98 -2.17 19.44 2.81
N ALA A 99 -1.74 20.30 3.74
CA ALA A 99 -0.57 20.03 4.58
C ALA A 99 -0.79 18.78 5.46
N GLY A 100 0.28 18.01 5.69
CA GLY A 100 0.28 16.80 6.49
C GLY A 100 -0.40 15.59 5.83
N MET A 101 -0.78 15.70 4.55
CA MET A 101 -1.48 14.64 3.83
C MET A 101 -0.57 13.96 2.81
N SER A 102 -0.83 12.68 2.56
CA SER A 102 -0.21 11.89 1.50
C SER A 102 -1.24 11.56 0.42
N TYR A 103 -0.88 11.73 -0.84
CA TYR A 103 -1.77 11.51 -1.99
C TYR A 103 -1.12 10.66 -3.07
N THR A 104 -1.96 9.94 -3.82
CA THR A 104 -1.57 9.36 -5.12
C THR A 104 -2.53 9.84 -6.20
N ALA A 105 -2.00 10.53 -7.21
CA ALA A 105 -2.73 10.87 -8.42
C ALA A 105 -2.60 9.71 -9.42
N VAL A 106 -3.73 9.20 -9.91
CA VAL A 106 -3.75 8.07 -10.84
C VAL A 106 -4.38 8.54 -12.15
N ALA A 107 -3.64 8.50 -13.25
CA ALA A 107 -4.22 8.59 -14.58
C ALA A 107 -4.75 7.21 -14.98
N HIS A 108 -6.02 7.07 -15.35
CA HIS A 108 -6.60 5.76 -15.61
C HIS A 108 -7.80 5.82 -16.57
N LEU A 109 -8.34 4.67 -16.91
CA LEU A 109 -9.57 4.58 -17.69
C LEU A 109 -10.81 4.49 -16.77
N LEU A 110 -11.90 5.17 -17.15
CA LEU A 110 -13.23 4.91 -16.61
C LEU A 110 -13.75 3.54 -17.09
N ALA A 111 -14.86 3.08 -16.50
CA ALA A 111 -15.49 1.81 -16.88
C ALA A 111 -15.85 1.72 -18.38
N ASP A 112 -16.07 2.85 -19.06
CA ASP A 112 -16.36 2.94 -20.49
C ASP A 112 -15.09 3.07 -21.38
N GLY A 113 -13.90 3.02 -20.78
CA GLY A 113 -12.63 3.18 -21.49
C GLY A 113 -12.19 4.63 -21.71
N THR A 114 -12.92 5.63 -21.21
CA THR A 114 -12.52 7.04 -21.34
C THR A 114 -11.36 7.36 -20.39
N PRO A 115 -10.25 7.97 -20.85
CA PRO A 115 -9.19 8.46 -19.98
C PRO A 115 -9.67 9.51 -18.96
N THR A 116 -9.21 9.39 -17.72
CA THR A 116 -9.50 10.30 -16.60
C THR A 116 -8.32 10.32 -15.62
N ALA A 117 -8.33 11.23 -14.65
CA ALA A 117 -7.48 11.11 -13.47
C ALA A 117 -8.30 11.11 -12.17
N SER A 118 -7.79 10.43 -11.16
CA SER A 118 -8.34 10.40 -9.80
C SER A 118 -7.24 10.70 -8.79
N LEU A 119 -7.49 11.67 -7.91
CA LEU A 119 -6.68 11.91 -6.73
C LEU A 119 -7.22 11.07 -5.56
N PHE A 120 -6.36 10.22 -5.01
CA PHE A 120 -6.63 9.43 -3.80
C PHE A 120 -5.80 9.96 -2.64
N THR A 121 -6.38 9.93 -1.44
CA THR A 121 -5.66 10.22 -0.20
C THR A 121 -5.16 8.91 0.37
N ASN A 122 -3.87 8.83 0.64
CA ASN A 122 -3.27 7.68 1.30
C ASN A 122 -3.52 7.81 2.80
N ASP A 123 -4.20 6.83 3.39
CA ASP A 123 -4.41 6.83 4.82
C ASP A 123 -3.11 6.42 5.53
N ILE A 124 -2.52 7.40 6.20
CA ILE A 124 -1.27 7.29 6.95
C ILE A 124 -1.52 7.19 8.46
N SER A 125 -2.78 7.02 8.90
CA SER A 125 -3.09 6.84 10.32
C SER A 125 -2.39 5.61 10.88
N GLU A 126 -2.07 5.65 12.17
CA GLU A 126 -1.47 4.54 12.90
C GLU A 126 -2.27 3.22 12.77
N THR A 127 -1.54 2.10 12.60
CA THR A 127 -2.07 0.74 12.68
C THR A 127 -1.67 0.11 14.01
N ALA A 128 -2.39 -0.93 14.44
CA ALA A 128 -2.03 -1.64 15.67
C ALA A 128 -0.67 -2.35 15.56
N ASP A 129 -0.04 -2.61 16.71
CA ASP A 129 1.23 -3.33 16.78
C ASP A 129 1.15 -4.68 16.04
N GLY A 130 2.08 -4.89 15.10
CA GLY A 130 2.14 -6.10 14.28
C GLY A 130 1.14 -6.15 13.11
N GLU A 131 0.33 -5.11 12.92
CA GLU A 131 -0.58 -4.99 11.78
C GLU A 131 -0.06 -3.98 10.75
N GLY A 132 -0.34 -4.30 9.48
CA GLY A 132 -0.23 -3.39 8.35
C GLY A 132 -1.61 -3.09 7.77
N ARG A 133 -1.66 -2.10 6.88
CA ARG A 133 -2.88 -1.73 6.17
C ARG A 133 -2.82 -2.23 4.73
N LEU A 134 -3.89 -2.85 4.26
CA LEU A 134 -4.11 -3.13 2.85
C LEU A 134 -5.13 -2.13 2.31
N THR A 135 -4.76 -1.39 1.26
CA THR A 135 -5.69 -0.57 0.47
C THR A 135 -5.77 -1.14 -0.93
N VAL A 136 -6.98 -1.34 -1.45
CA VAL A 136 -7.21 -1.79 -2.84
C VAL A 136 -7.97 -0.71 -3.59
N ARG A 137 -7.37 -0.23 -4.69
CA ARG A 137 -7.92 0.82 -5.55
C ARG A 137 -8.29 0.22 -6.90
N HIS A 138 -9.55 0.38 -7.29
CA HIS A 138 -10.00 -0.03 -8.61
C HIS A 138 -9.92 1.16 -9.57
N ALA A 139 -8.92 1.17 -10.44
CA ALA A 139 -8.66 2.21 -11.43
C ALA A 139 -8.58 1.62 -12.85
N ALA A 140 -9.46 0.66 -13.18
CA ALA A 140 -9.45 -0.02 -14.47
C ALA A 140 -10.79 0.11 -15.19
N ALA A 141 -10.77 0.12 -16.52
CA ALA A 141 -11.95 -0.04 -17.36
C ALA A 141 -12.49 -1.47 -17.23
N ALA A 142 -13.23 -1.70 -16.15
CA ALA A 142 -13.90 -2.94 -15.86
C ALA A 142 -15.21 -2.66 -15.11
N PRO A 143 -16.17 -3.61 -15.13
CA PRO A 143 -17.29 -3.62 -14.19
C PRO A 143 -16.81 -3.73 -12.74
N ALA A 144 -17.75 -3.65 -11.79
CA ALA A 144 -17.47 -3.91 -10.39
C ALA A 144 -16.73 -5.25 -10.20
N VAL A 145 -15.83 -5.30 -9.22
CA VAL A 145 -15.00 -6.48 -8.93
C VAL A 145 -15.13 -6.95 -7.49
N ASP A 146 -14.94 -8.26 -7.29
CA ASP A 146 -14.81 -8.86 -5.96
C ASP A 146 -13.32 -9.08 -5.66
N ILE A 147 -12.87 -8.67 -4.48
CA ILE A 147 -11.50 -8.85 -3.99
C ILE A 147 -11.44 -10.09 -3.10
N TRP A 148 -10.59 -11.02 -3.49
CA TRP A 148 -10.37 -12.30 -2.81
C TRP A 148 -9.06 -12.25 -2.03
N VAL A 149 -9.08 -12.81 -0.83
CA VAL A 149 -7.90 -13.00 0.03
C VAL A 149 -7.94 -14.41 0.58
N ASN A 150 -6.85 -15.17 0.39
CA ASN A 150 -6.71 -16.57 0.82
C ASN A 150 -7.91 -17.45 0.41
N GLY A 151 -8.43 -17.22 -0.81
CA GLY A 151 -9.54 -17.98 -1.38
C GLY A 151 -10.96 -17.56 -0.93
N ALA A 152 -11.12 -16.48 -0.17
CA ALA A 152 -12.42 -15.95 0.24
C ALA A 152 -12.63 -14.51 -0.23
N VAL A 153 -13.85 -14.15 -0.63
CA VAL A 153 -14.22 -12.76 -0.95
C VAL A 153 -14.20 -11.95 0.34
N LEU A 154 -13.29 -10.96 0.41
CA LEU A 154 -13.19 -10.03 1.53
C LEU A 154 -13.96 -8.74 1.23
N PHE A 155 -13.85 -8.22 0.01
CA PHE A 155 -14.52 -7.00 -0.41
C PHE A 155 -15.32 -7.24 -1.70
N PRO A 156 -16.66 -7.37 -1.61
CA PRO A 156 -17.49 -7.54 -2.78
C PRO A 156 -17.81 -6.21 -3.46
N GLY A 157 -17.93 -6.23 -4.80
CA GLY A 157 -18.53 -5.15 -5.58
C GLY A 157 -17.79 -3.80 -5.53
N LEU A 158 -16.46 -3.81 -5.47
CA LEU A 158 -15.66 -2.59 -5.60
C LEU A 158 -15.81 -2.02 -7.01
N GLU A 159 -16.25 -0.77 -7.13
CA GLU A 159 -16.46 -0.07 -8.40
C GLU A 159 -15.35 0.96 -8.67
N ASN A 160 -14.93 1.13 -9.93
CA ASN A 160 -14.01 2.19 -10.35
C ASN A 160 -14.66 3.59 -10.22
N PRO A 161 -14.01 4.62 -9.63
CA PRO A 161 -12.62 4.68 -9.13
C PRO A 161 -12.51 4.58 -7.60
N ASN A 162 -13.31 3.75 -6.95
CA ASN A 162 -13.34 3.69 -5.48
C ASN A 162 -12.21 2.82 -4.92
N GLU A 163 -12.09 2.87 -3.59
CA GLU A 163 -11.15 2.08 -2.83
C GLU A 163 -11.82 1.41 -1.62
N VAL A 164 -11.20 0.33 -1.17
CA VAL A 164 -11.49 -0.35 0.09
C VAL A 164 -10.20 -0.53 0.86
N MET A 165 -10.29 -0.54 2.18
CA MET A 165 -9.13 -0.74 3.04
C MET A 165 -9.49 -1.55 4.29
N GLY A 166 -8.48 -2.19 4.86
CA GLY A 166 -8.55 -2.88 6.15
C GLY A 166 -7.16 -3.14 6.74
N ASP A 167 -7.09 -3.13 8.07
CA ASP A 167 -5.89 -3.48 8.82
C ASP A 167 -5.85 -4.99 9.06
N VAL A 168 -4.70 -5.59 8.85
CA VAL A 168 -4.48 -7.05 8.93
C VAL A 168 -3.10 -7.34 9.55
N PRO A 169 -2.92 -8.52 10.18
CA PRO A 169 -1.61 -8.95 10.64
C PRO A 169 -0.57 -8.93 9.52
N ALA A 170 0.65 -8.51 9.83
CA ALA A 170 1.75 -8.54 8.88
C ALA A 170 2.04 -9.99 8.45
N ASP A 171 1.81 -10.28 7.17
CA ASP A 171 2.00 -11.59 6.54
C ASP A 171 1.96 -11.44 5.01
N THR A 172 2.21 -12.53 4.29
CA THR A 172 1.95 -12.64 2.85
C THR A 172 0.57 -13.24 2.61
N TYR A 173 -0.26 -12.54 1.86
CA TYR A 173 -1.61 -12.95 1.51
C TYR A 173 -1.71 -13.30 0.03
N GLU A 174 -2.38 -14.41 -0.30
CA GLU A 174 -2.73 -14.71 -1.69
C GLU A 174 -3.98 -13.91 -2.07
N ALA A 175 -3.86 -12.98 -3.01
CA ALA A 175 -4.96 -12.13 -3.45
C ALA A 175 -5.36 -12.39 -4.90
N ALA A 176 -6.65 -12.27 -5.20
CA ALA A 176 -7.17 -12.33 -6.56
C ALA A 176 -8.35 -11.36 -6.74
N VAL A 177 -8.68 -11.05 -7.99
CA VAL A 177 -9.80 -10.17 -8.34
C VAL A 177 -10.67 -10.89 -9.36
N SER A 178 -11.97 -10.96 -9.11
CA SER A 178 -12.96 -11.47 -10.06
C SER A 178 -13.96 -10.40 -10.47
N LEU A 179 -14.67 -10.59 -11.58
CA LEU A 179 -15.85 -9.77 -11.88
C LEU A 179 -16.93 -10.03 -10.83
N ALA A 180 -17.53 -8.96 -10.32
CA ALA A 180 -18.45 -9.03 -9.19
C ALA A 180 -19.62 -9.97 -9.45
N GLY A 181 -19.91 -10.83 -8.46
CA GLY A 181 -20.98 -11.83 -8.53
C GLY A 181 -20.69 -12.99 -9.48
N THR A 182 -19.44 -13.15 -9.92
CA THR A 182 -18.97 -14.27 -10.74
C THR A 182 -17.68 -14.88 -10.18
N GLU A 183 -17.36 -16.10 -10.61
CA GLU A 183 -16.07 -16.75 -10.32
C GLU A 183 -15.01 -16.47 -11.41
N THR A 184 -15.27 -15.53 -12.32
CA THR A 184 -14.34 -15.20 -13.41
C THR A 184 -13.22 -14.34 -12.87
N VAL A 185 -12.09 -14.98 -12.51
CA VAL A 185 -10.87 -14.30 -12.09
C VAL A 185 -10.26 -13.53 -13.27
N VAL A 186 -10.01 -12.25 -13.06
CA VAL A 186 -9.45 -11.32 -14.07
C VAL A 186 -8.05 -10.82 -13.71
N LEU A 187 -7.69 -10.84 -12.42
CA LEU A 187 -6.33 -10.57 -11.93
C LEU A 187 -5.98 -11.56 -10.82
N GLY A 188 -4.73 -12.02 -10.82
CA GLY A 188 -4.21 -12.97 -9.84
C GLY A 188 -4.49 -14.45 -10.15
N PRO A 189 -4.20 -15.36 -9.21
CA PRO A 189 -3.70 -15.08 -7.86
C PRO A 189 -2.31 -14.42 -7.87
N ALA A 190 -2.06 -13.54 -6.91
CA ALA A 190 -0.78 -12.88 -6.68
C ALA A 190 -0.49 -12.78 -5.18
N ASP A 191 0.77 -12.96 -4.80
CA ASP A 191 1.21 -12.79 -3.42
C ASP A 191 1.36 -11.30 -3.09
N VAL A 192 0.70 -10.86 -2.02
CA VAL A 192 0.77 -9.48 -1.51
C VAL A 192 1.38 -9.52 -0.11
N SER A 193 2.59 -8.97 0.02
CA SER A 193 3.27 -8.85 1.31
C SER A 193 2.77 -7.62 2.06
N ILE A 194 2.25 -7.81 3.27
CA ILE A 194 1.83 -6.75 4.18
C ILE A 194 2.83 -6.65 5.33
N GLU A 195 3.42 -5.47 5.50
CA GLU A 195 4.36 -5.19 6.58
C GLU A 195 3.69 -4.36 7.69
N ALA A 196 4.11 -4.58 8.94
CA ALA A 196 3.58 -3.82 10.07
C ALA A 196 3.93 -2.32 9.94
N GLY A 197 2.96 -1.46 10.22
CA GLY A 197 3.14 0.00 10.09
C GLY A 197 3.25 0.51 8.65
N VAL A 198 2.79 -0.28 7.67
CA VAL A 198 2.81 0.09 6.25
C VAL A 198 1.41 -0.05 5.66
N ASN A 199 0.98 0.98 4.94
CA ASN A 199 -0.16 0.93 4.03
C ASN A 199 0.32 0.43 2.66
N THR A 200 0.04 -0.83 2.36
CA THR A 200 0.26 -1.46 1.06
C THR A 200 -0.95 -1.20 0.18
N ILE A 201 -0.75 -0.41 -0.87
CA ILE A 201 -1.79 0.04 -1.79
C ILE A 201 -1.65 -0.72 -3.11
N VAL A 202 -2.65 -1.52 -3.44
CA VAL A 202 -2.72 -2.30 -4.69
C VAL A 202 -3.69 -1.62 -5.65
N TYR A 203 -3.23 -1.36 -6.87
CA TYR A 203 -4.01 -0.73 -7.93
C TYR A 203 -4.32 -1.75 -9.01
N ALA A 204 -5.61 -1.94 -9.31
CA ALA A 204 -6.01 -2.59 -10.55
C ALA A 204 -6.20 -1.53 -11.63
N TRP A 205 -5.46 -1.62 -12.74
CA TRP A 205 -5.50 -0.67 -13.85
C TRP A 205 -5.57 -1.39 -15.20
N GLY A 206 -5.82 -0.63 -16.28
CA GLY A 206 -5.98 -1.15 -17.63
C GLY A 206 -7.44 -1.37 -18.05
N SER A 207 -7.69 -2.30 -18.97
CA SER A 207 -9.02 -2.60 -19.51
C SER A 207 -9.32 -4.11 -19.53
N ALA A 208 -10.46 -4.46 -18.96
CA ALA A 208 -10.98 -5.83 -18.98
C ALA A 208 -11.35 -6.26 -20.40
N GLU A 209 -11.99 -5.36 -21.18
CA GLU A 209 -12.40 -5.66 -22.55
C GLU A 209 -11.19 -5.84 -23.49
N ALA A 210 -10.13 -5.05 -23.28
CA ALA A 210 -8.89 -5.17 -24.06
C ALA A 210 -7.97 -6.31 -23.60
N GLY A 211 -8.25 -6.92 -22.44
CA GLY A 211 -7.43 -8.00 -21.88
C GLY A 211 -6.05 -7.55 -21.42
N ASN A 212 -5.88 -6.28 -21.06
CA ASN A 212 -4.62 -5.68 -20.61
C ASN A 212 -4.69 -5.18 -19.16
N LEU A 213 -5.55 -5.80 -18.33
CA LEU A 213 -5.58 -5.53 -16.90
C LEU A 213 -4.23 -5.89 -16.27
N ALA A 214 -3.76 -5.02 -15.37
CA ALA A 214 -2.51 -5.19 -14.65
C ALA A 214 -2.63 -4.67 -13.21
N LEU A 215 -1.62 -5.02 -12.40
CA LEU A 215 -1.48 -4.56 -11.02
C LEU A 215 -0.29 -3.61 -10.90
N ALA A 216 -0.43 -2.58 -10.07
CA ALA A 216 0.68 -1.82 -9.52
C ALA A 216 0.59 -1.86 -8.00
N VAL A 217 1.74 -1.80 -7.30
CA VAL A 217 1.81 -1.83 -5.83
C VAL A 217 2.63 -0.64 -5.36
N GLN A 218 2.11 0.06 -4.36
CA GLN A 218 2.77 1.15 -3.67
C GLN A 218 2.78 0.84 -2.18
N THR A 219 3.89 1.15 -1.50
CA THR A 219 3.98 1.10 -0.03
C THR A 219 4.09 2.51 0.51
N VAL A 220 3.24 2.86 1.47
CA VAL A 220 3.26 4.15 2.17
C VAL A 220 3.38 3.85 3.67
N ALA A 221 4.34 4.45 4.36
CA ALA A 221 4.45 4.29 5.81
C ALA A 221 3.21 4.88 6.51
N THR A 222 2.69 4.17 7.50
CA THR A 222 1.73 4.74 8.45
C THR A 222 2.48 5.43 9.58
N MET A 223 1.79 6.29 10.32
CA MET A 223 2.27 6.74 11.61
C MET A 223 2.53 5.51 12.49
N GLN A 224 3.64 5.51 13.22
CA GLN A 224 3.91 4.48 14.23
C GLN A 224 3.52 4.99 15.61
N PRO A 225 3.10 4.11 16.53
CA PRO A 225 2.96 4.48 17.92
C PRO A 225 4.26 5.10 18.41
N ALA A 226 4.16 6.16 19.21
CA ALA A 226 5.31 6.59 19.99
C ALA A 226 5.76 5.38 20.83
N PRO A 227 7.07 5.04 20.87
CA PRO A 227 7.52 3.92 21.67
C PRO A 227 7.05 4.13 23.11
N VAL A 228 6.24 3.20 23.60
CA VAL A 228 5.85 3.18 25.00
C VAL A 228 7.14 2.88 25.75
N MET A 229 7.77 3.91 26.31
CA MET A 229 8.86 3.74 27.24
C MET A 229 8.27 2.99 28.42
N GLU A 230 8.48 1.67 28.51
CA GLU A 230 8.20 0.95 29.75
C GLU A 230 8.98 1.67 30.85
N GLU A 231 8.26 2.30 31.78
CA GLU A 231 8.87 2.95 32.92
C GLU A 231 9.68 1.88 33.66
N PRO A 232 11.01 2.05 33.82
CA PRO A 232 11.83 1.01 34.40
C PRO A 232 11.29 0.68 35.78
N ALA A 233 11.00 -0.60 36.01
CA ALA A 233 10.58 -1.09 37.32
C ALA A 233 11.55 -0.55 38.38
N PRO A 234 11.05 -0.02 39.52
CA PRO A 234 11.92 0.51 40.55
C PRO A 234 12.91 -0.57 40.98
N VAL A 235 14.20 -0.28 40.84
CA VAL A 235 15.27 -1.15 41.30
C VAL A 235 15.17 -1.20 42.81
N GLU A 236 14.68 -2.32 43.37
CA GLU A 236 14.83 -2.60 44.79
C GLU A 236 16.33 -2.69 45.08
N THR A 237 16.86 -1.67 45.76
CA THR A 237 18.23 -1.69 46.27
C THR A 237 18.30 -2.67 47.41
N GLU A 238 18.79 -3.88 47.16
CA GLU A 238 19.15 -4.80 48.24
C GLU A 238 20.30 -4.19 49.05
N GLU A 239 20.03 -3.83 50.30
CA GLU A 239 21.07 -3.45 51.27
C GLU A 239 21.94 -4.67 51.60
N PRO A 240 23.26 -4.50 51.82
CA PRO A 240 24.15 -5.62 52.10
C PRO A 240 23.85 -6.26 53.45
N VAL A 241 23.51 -7.55 53.42
CA VAL A 241 23.31 -8.42 54.58
C VAL A 241 24.63 -8.55 55.36
N VAL A 242 24.59 -8.21 56.65
CA VAL A 242 25.63 -8.56 57.62
C VAL A 242 25.18 -9.84 58.31
N ASP A 243 25.95 -10.92 58.12
CA ASP A 243 25.81 -12.18 58.85
C ASP A 243 25.89 -11.94 60.35
N ASP A 244 24.85 -12.33 61.09
CA ASP A 244 25.00 -12.67 62.50
C ASP A 244 24.21 -13.94 62.82
N VAL A 245 24.81 -14.75 63.68
CA VAL A 245 24.57 -16.18 63.87
C VAL A 245 23.48 -16.41 64.95
N VAL A 246 22.77 -17.54 64.83
CA VAL A 246 22.31 -18.47 65.89
C VAL A 246 20.78 -18.64 66.06
N GLU A 247 20.39 -19.92 65.92
CA GLU A 247 19.31 -20.72 66.54
C GLU A 247 17.87 -20.75 65.97
N ASP A 248 17.58 -21.94 65.38
CA ASP A 248 16.50 -22.88 65.73
C ASP A 248 15.03 -22.40 65.77
N GLU A 249 14.21 -22.85 64.81
CA GLU A 249 13.31 -24.01 64.94
C GLU A 249 12.22 -24.01 63.83
N ASP A 250 12.04 -25.21 63.25
CA ASP A 250 10.79 -25.82 62.76
C ASP A 250 10.06 -25.37 61.47
N GLY A 251 9.59 -26.37 60.72
CA GLY A 251 8.42 -26.25 59.83
C GLY A 251 8.65 -26.41 58.32
N GLY A 252 8.54 -27.65 57.81
CA GLY A 252 8.77 -28.02 56.41
C GLY A 252 7.65 -27.76 55.39
N ALA A 253 8.10 -27.77 54.12
CA ALA A 253 7.57 -28.53 52.98
C ALA A 253 6.34 -28.04 52.16
N ASN A 254 6.67 -27.52 50.95
CA ASN A 254 6.33 -28.08 49.63
C ASN A 254 5.09 -27.61 48.81
N THR A 255 5.41 -27.33 47.53
CA THR A 255 4.66 -27.59 46.26
C THR A 255 3.48 -26.69 45.84
N ALA A 256 3.58 -26.04 44.67
CA ALA A 256 3.02 -26.55 43.42
C ALA A 256 3.25 -25.62 42.20
N LEU A 257 3.77 -26.22 41.13
CA LEU A 257 3.82 -25.76 39.75
C LEU A 257 2.41 -25.81 39.13
N ILE A 258 1.97 -24.75 38.43
CA ILE A 258 0.90 -24.85 37.41
C ILE A 258 1.32 -24.07 36.17
N ILE A 259 1.61 -24.83 35.11
CA ILE A 259 1.65 -24.39 33.72
C ILE A 259 0.20 -24.38 33.22
N ALA A 260 -0.23 -23.29 32.60
CA ALA A 260 -1.44 -23.26 31.78
C ALA A 260 -1.13 -22.59 30.43
N ILE A 261 -1.02 -23.43 29.40
CA ILE A 261 -1.02 -23.05 27.99
C ILE A 261 -2.47 -22.68 27.63
N ILE A 262 -2.71 -21.45 27.19
CA ILE A 262 -3.94 -21.08 26.47
C ILE A 262 -3.54 -20.79 25.03
N ALA A 263 -3.96 -21.68 24.14
CA ALA A 263 -4.02 -21.44 22.71
C ALA A 263 -5.12 -20.40 22.45
N ALA A 264 -4.75 -19.21 21.98
CA ALA A 264 -5.67 -18.21 21.48
C ALA A 264 -5.55 -18.17 19.95
N LEU A 265 -6.54 -18.76 19.28
CA LEU A 265 -6.87 -18.43 17.89
C LEU A 265 -7.49 -17.02 17.91
N ALA A 266 -6.71 -16.02 17.51
CA ALA A 266 -7.19 -14.66 17.35
C ALA A 266 -7.97 -14.55 16.04
N ALA A 267 -9.29 -14.38 16.13
CA ALA A 267 -10.07 -13.80 15.06
C ALA A 267 -9.73 -12.30 15.01
N ALA A 268 -8.89 -11.89 14.07
CA ALA A 268 -8.68 -10.47 13.79
C ALA A 268 -9.99 -9.88 13.25
N ALA A 269 -10.53 -8.89 13.94
CA ALA A 269 -11.71 -8.16 13.50
C ALA A 269 -11.28 -7.18 12.41
N ILE A 270 -11.42 -7.58 11.13
CA ILE A 270 -11.16 -6.69 9.99
C ILE A 270 -12.19 -5.56 10.03
N ILE A 271 -11.77 -4.34 10.39
CA ILE A 271 -12.60 -3.14 10.25
C ILE A 271 -12.48 -2.67 8.80
N ALA A 272 -13.41 -3.10 7.96
CA ALA A 272 -13.50 -2.68 6.56
C ALA A 272 -14.16 -1.31 6.43
N THR A 273 -13.48 -0.36 5.77
CA THR A 273 -14.06 0.96 5.43
C THR A 273 -14.19 1.09 3.91
N VAL A 274 -15.37 1.46 3.43
CA VAL A 274 -15.63 1.80 2.02
C VAL A 274 -15.67 3.32 1.89
N VAL A 275 -14.77 3.89 1.09
CA VAL A 275 -14.73 5.33 0.82
C VAL A 275 -15.26 5.60 -0.60
N ALA A 276 -16.49 6.12 -0.70
CA ALA A 276 -17.10 6.48 -1.97
C ALA A 276 -16.88 7.97 -2.31
N LYS A 277 -16.21 8.28 -3.43
CA LYS A 277 -15.95 9.67 -3.84
C LYS A 277 -17.20 10.30 -4.47
N ARG A 278 -17.85 11.23 -3.76
CA ARG A 278 -18.99 12.00 -4.32
C ARG A 278 -18.48 12.99 -5.38
N ARG A 279 -18.88 12.81 -6.65
CA ARG A 279 -18.68 13.82 -7.70
C ARG A 279 -19.49 15.08 -7.37
N LYS A 280 -18.84 16.22 -7.13
CA LYS A 280 -19.51 17.53 -7.24
C LYS A 280 -19.69 17.81 -8.73
N LYS A 281 -20.96 17.95 -9.15
CA LYS A 281 -21.34 18.45 -10.48
C LYS A 281 -21.09 19.95 -10.59
#